data_AF-A0A1H8VI17-F1
#
_entry.id   AF-A0A1H8VI17-F1
#
_cell.length_a   1.000
_cell.length_b   1.000
_cell.length_c   1.000
_cell.angle_alpha   90.00
_cell.angle_beta   90.00
_cell.angle_gamma   90.00
#
_symmetry.space_group_name_H-M   'P 1'
#
loop_
_entity.id
_entity.type
_entity.pdbx_description
1 polymer ?
#
loop_
_entity_poly.entity_id
_entity_poly.type
_entity_poly.pdbx_seq_one_letter_code
_entity_poly.pdbx_strand_id
1 'polypeptide(L)'
;MGEQASHDGLVPLTVSDLPMAIEGGSDVQGHRNKLAVAPYLAGGGVLLAAAGVLILIFGPSSIMVAASGPTLREWILLNPYVLTILGVVASSGAGHVRRSGWEELHRYVAERYFLCDDEGRPVTNGGLTVGLADGGGLEIGYFMNDGSEESAQPESSRSGDYG
;
A
#
# COMPACT_ATOMS: atom_id res chain seq x y z
N MET A 1 32.31 -1.29 26.79
CA MET A 1 31.51 -2.52 26.63
C MET A 1 30.45 -2.20 25.61
N GLY A 2 30.74 -2.45 24.33
CA GLY A 2 29.80 -2.21 23.24
C GLY A 2 29.13 -3.53 22.89
N GLU A 3 27.81 -3.58 22.96
CA GLU A 3 27.02 -4.63 22.33
C GLU A 3 27.28 -4.59 20.82
N GLN A 4 28.22 -5.41 20.35
CA GLN A 4 28.21 -5.87 18.97
C GLN A 4 27.00 -6.79 18.87
N ALA A 5 25.84 -6.21 18.56
CA ALA A 5 24.69 -6.97 18.12
C ALA A 5 25.18 -7.85 16.97
N SER A 6 25.13 -9.16 17.20
CA SER A 6 25.48 -10.18 16.23
C SER A 6 24.60 -9.97 14.99
N HIS A 7 25.18 -9.33 13.97
CA HIS A 7 24.66 -9.32 12.61
C HIS A 7 25.04 -10.63 11.88
N ASP A 8 25.11 -11.76 12.60
CA ASP A 8 25.41 -13.07 12.01
C ASP A 8 24.29 -13.45 11.05
N GLY A 9 24.56 -13.30 9.75
CA GLY A 9 23.66 -13.71 8.67
C GLY A 9 23.01 -12.58 7.86
N LEU A 10 23.23 -11.31 8.22
CA LEU A 10 22.77 -10.18 7.42
C LEU A 10 23.79 -9.84 6.32
N VAL A 11 23.30 -9.50 5.14
CA VAL A 11 24.14 -9.07 4.02
C VAL A 11 24.48 -7.57 4.19
N PRO A 12 25.77 -7.21 4.31
CA PRO A 12 26.18 -5.81 4.33
C PRO A 12 25.94 -5.18 2.96
N LEU A 13 25.31 -4.00 2.95
CA LEU A 13 25.17 -3.16 1.76
C LEU A 13 25.82 -1.80 2.03
N THR A 14 26.64 -1.33 1.10
CA THR A 14 27.17 0.03 1.14
C THR A 14 26.28 0.98 0.36
N VAL A 15 26.43 2.29 0.57
CA VAL A 15 25.71 3.32 -0.20
C VAL A 15 26.00 3.20 -1.70
N SER A 16 27.22 2.77 -2.04
CA SER A 16 27.69 2.55 -3.42
C SER A 16 26.96 1.39 -4.12
N ASP A 17 26.42 0.44 -3.35
CA ASP A 17 25.69 -0.72 -3.88
C ASP A 17 24.21 -0.40 -4.16
N LEU A 18 23.74 0.79 -3.80
CA LEU A 18 22.35 1.22 -3.92
C LEU A 18 22.16 2.21 -5.10
N PRO A 19 21.03 2.16 -5.81
CA PRO A 19 19.90 1.25 -5.62
C PRO A 19 20.21 -0.17 -6.11
N MET A 20 19.78 -1.17 -5.34
CA MET A 20 19.95 -2.59 -5.67
C MET A 20 18.59 -3.22 -6.00
N ALA A 21 18.49 -3.91 -7.14
CA ALA A 21 17.31 -4.69 -7.48
C ALA A 21 17.14 -5.87 -6.51
N ILE A 22 15.94 -6.06 -5.96
CA ILE A 22 15.61 -7.23 -5.14
C ILE A 22 15.38 -8.42 -6.08
N GLU A 23 16.46 -9.10 -6.44
CA GLU A 23 16.41 -10.34 -7.20
C GLU A 23 16.39 -11.54 -6.24
N GLY A 24 15.23 -12.17 -6.04
CA GLY A 24 15.20 -13.51 -5.47
C GLY A 24 13.96 -13.91 -4.67
N GLY A 25 13.48 -15.12 -4.97
CA GLY A 25 12.60 -15.92 -4.10
C GLY A 25 11.11 -15.84 -4.43
N SER A 26 10.41 -16.97 -4.26
CA SER A 26 8.96 -17.07 -4.39
C SER A 26 8.20 -16.05 -3.52
N ASP A 27 8.77 -15.67 -2.38
CA ASP A 27 8.18 -14.70 -1.45
C ASP A 27 8.19 -13.27 -2.01
N VAL A 28 9.30 -12.81 -2.60
CA VAL A 28 9.38 -11.49 -3.25
C VAL A 28 8.43 -11.41 -4.45
N GLN A 29 8.28 -12.51 -5.20
CA GLN A 29 7.28 -12.62 -6.27
C GLN A 29 5.85 -12.50 -5.72
N GLY A 30 5.57 -13.09 -4.55
CA GLY A 30 4.30 -12.98 -3.84
C GLY A 30 3.98 -11.54 -3.44
N HIS A 31 4.95 -10.81 -2.87
CA HIS A 31 4.77 -9.40 -2.51
C HIS A 31 4.59 -8.51 -3.74
N ARG A 32 5.34 -8.75 -4.84
CA ARG A 32 5.14 -8.06 -6.12
C ARG A 32 3.74 -8.27 -6.67
N ASN A 33 3.23 -9.49 -6.64
CA ASN A 33 1.88 -9.79 -7.11
C ASN A 33 0.81 -9.10 -6.25
N LYS A 34 0.95 -9.09 -4.92
CA LYS A 34 0.02 -8.35 -4.02
C LYS A 34 0.01 -6.85 -4.36
N LEU A 35 1.18 -6.25 -4.53
CA LEU A 35 1.32 -4.84 -4.88
C LEU A 35 0.82 -4.52 -6.29
N ALA A 36 0.99 -5.44 -7.24
CA ALA A 36 0.52 -5.30 -8.62
C ALA A 36 -1.01 -5.46 -8.74
N VAL A 37 -1.64 -6.30 -7.92
CA VAL A 37 -3.11 -6.53 -7.94
C VAL A 37 -3.86 -5.40 -7.22
N ALA A 38 -3.27 -4.79 -6.19
CA ALA A 38 -3.87 -3.69 -5.45
C ALA A 38 -4.43 -2.55 -6.31
N PRO A 39 -3.71 -1.98 -7.31
CA PRO A 39 -4.26 -0.92 -8.16
C PRO A 39 -5.45 -1.38 -9.01
N TYR A 40 -5.45 -2.63 -9.50
CA TYR A 40 -6.60 -3.17 -10.25
C TYR A 40 -7.82 -3.34 -9.35
N LEU A 41 -7.61 -3.81 -8.12
CA LEU A 41 -8.67 -3.97 -7.12
C LEU A 41 -9.25 -2.62 -6.71
N ALA A 42 -8.38 -1.61 -6.51
CA ALA A 42 -8.78 -0.25 -6.22
C ALA A 42 -9.54 0.39 -7.40
N GLY A 43 -9.01 0.28 -8.62
CA GLY A 43 -9.65 0.83 -9.81
C GLY A 43 -10.99 0.18 -10.11
N GLY A 44 -11.07 -1.15 -10.04
CA GLY A 44 -12.32 -1.90 -10.20
C GLY A 44 -13.34 -1.57 -9.12
N GLY A 45 -12.89 -1.43 -7.87
CA GLY A 45 -13.74 -0.99 -6.75
C GLY A 45 -14.31 0.41 -6.95
N VAL A 46 -13.48 1.37 -7.37
CA VAL A 46 -13.92 2.74 -7.66
C VAL A 46 -14.93 2.77 -8.81
N LEU A 47 -14.69 2.01 -9.89
CA LEU A 47 -15.62 1.92 -11.02
C LEU A 47 -16.98 1.34 -10.60
N LEU A 48 -16.98 0.29 -9.78
CA LEU A 48 -18.22 -0.30 -9.23
C LEU A 48 -18.95 0.68 -8.32
N ALA A 49 -18.22 1.39 -7.46
CA ALA A 49 -18.80 2.40 -6.59
C ALA A 49 -19.43 3.56 -7.39
N ALA A 50 -18.71 4.06 -8.39
CA ALA A 50 -19.20 5.11 -9.28
C ALA A 50 -20.44 4.65 -10.08
N ALA A 51 -20.45 3.42 -10.58
CA ALA A 51 -21.61 2.85 -11.27
C ALA A 51 -22.83 2.74 -10.34
N GLY A 52 -22.63 2.27 -9.10
CA GLY A 52 -23.69 2.20 -8.09
C GLY A 52 -24.28 3.58 -7.76
N VAL A 53 -23.42 4.59 -7.58
CA VAL A 53 -23.83 5.99 -7.34
C VAL A 53 -24.56 6.56 -8.55
N LEU A 54 -24.09 6.30 -9.78
CA LEU A 54 -24.77 6.74 -11.00
C LEU A 54 -26.16 6.11 -11.14
N ILE A 55 -26.33 4.83 -10.79
CA ILE A 55 -27.64 4.17 -10.77
C ILE A 55 -28.52 4.76 -9.65
N LEU A 56 -27.96 5.17 -8.51
CA LEU A 56 -28.75 5.85 -7.47
C LEU A 56 -29.28 7.21 -7.93
N ILE A 57 -28.49 7.97 -8.69
CA ILE A 57 -28.84 9.33 -9.12
C ILE A 57 -29.72 9.32 -10.39
N PHE A 58 -29.37 8.49 -11.37
CA PHE A 58 -29.99 8.47 -12.70
C PHE A 58 -30.76 7.18 -13.00
N GLY A 59 -30.86 6.28 -12.03
CA GLY A 59 -31.54 5.01 -12.22
C GLY A 59 -33.05 5.15 -12.36
N PRO A 60 -33.69 4.16 -12.98
CA PRO A 60 -35.14 4.12 -13.09
C PRO A 60 -35.79 4.00 -11.71
N SER A 61 -36.81 4.81 -11.45
CA SER A 61 -37.57 4.80 -10.18
C SER A 61 -38.39 3.52 -9.98
N SER A 62 -38.63 2.75 -11.04
CA SER A 62 -39.38 1.50 -11.01
C SER A 62 -38.91 0.56 -12.12
N ILE A 63 -38.84 -0.73 -11.81
CA ILE A 63 -38.40 -1.77 -12.74
C ILE A 63 -39.46 -2.85 -12.78
N MET A 64 -39.97 -3.15 -13.98
CA MET A 64 -40.85 -4.29 -14.17
C MET A 64 -40.03 -5.57 -14.12
N VAL A 65 -40.37 -6.44 -13.15
CA VAL A 65 -39.74 -7.74 -12.97
C VAL A 65 -40.64 -8.80 -13.58
N ALA A 66 -40.06 -9.73 -14.35
CA ALA A 66 -40.81 -10.85 -14.91
C ALA A 66 -41.34 -11.76 -13.79
N ALA A 67 -42.47 -12.44 -14.03
CA ALA A 67 -43.05 -13.38 -13.06
C ALA A 67 -42.10 -14.55 -12.70
N SER A 68 -41.12 -14.85 -13.55
CA SER A 68 -40.05 -15.82 -13.31
C SER A 68 -38.95 -15.33 -12.36
N GLY A 69 -39.03 -14.09 -11.85
CA GLY A 69 -38.06 -13.47 -10.95
C GLY A 69 -37.13 -12.47 -11.63
N PRO A 70 -36.34 -11.72 -10.84
CA PRO A 70 -35.42 -10.70 -11.35
C PRO A 70 -34.21 -11.34 -12.02
N THR A 71 -33.90 -10.85 -13.22
CA THR A 71 -32.63 -11.13 -13.88
C THR A 71 -31.48 -10.42 -13.17
N LEU A 72 -30.23 -10.83 -13.41
CA LEU A 72 -29.05 -10.29 -12.72
C LEU A 72 -28.92 -8.75 -12.90
N ARG A 73 -29.27 -8.22 -14.07
CA ARG A 73 -29.34 -6.77 -14.32
C ARG A 73 -30.45 -6.09 -13.51
N GLU A 74 -31.62 -6.71 -13.40
CA GLU A 74 -32.76 -6.16 -12.67
C GLU A 74 -32.45 -6.15 -11.17
N TRP A 75 -31.76 -7.19 -10.69
CA TRP A 75 -31.30 -7.28 -9.32
C TRP A 75 -30.30 -6.18 -8.96
N ILE A 76 -29.35 -5.90 -9.85
CA ILE A 76 -28.38 -4.80 -9.72
C ILE A 76 -29.09 -3.44 -9.65
N LEU A 77 -30.04 -3.22 -10.56
CA LEU A 77 -30.78 -1.95 -10.62
C LEU A 77 -31.77 -1.79 -9.46
N LEU A 78 -32.28 -2.89 -8.88
CA LEU A 78 -33.10 -2.91 -7.67
C LEU A 78 -32.27 -2.61 -6.41
N ASN A 79 -31.00 -3.00 -6.39
CA ASN A 79 -30.11 -2.87 -5.23
C ASN A 79 -28.79 -2.17 -5.57
N PRO A 80 -28.82 -0.91 -6.06
CA PRO A 80 -27.60 -0.20 -6.45
C PRO A 80 -26.68 0.12 -5.25
N TYR A 81 -27.24 0.15 -4.03
CA TYR A 81 -26.47 0.24 -2.80
C TYR A 81 -25.49 -0.93 -2.62
N VAL A 82 -25.85 -2.14 -3.05
CA VAL A 82 -24.98 -3.32 -2.93
C VAL A 82 -23.74 -3.15 -3.81
N LEU A 83 -23.90 -2.66 -5.04
CA LEU A 83 -22.75 -2.33 -5.90
C LEU A 83 -21.88 -1.24 -5.29
N THR A 84 -22.49 -0.21 -4.72
CA THR A 84 -21.77 0.90 -4.10
C THR A 84 -20.93 0.42 -2.92
N ILE A 85 -21.52 -0.38 -2.03
CA ILE A 85 -20.84 -0.95 -0.87
C ILE A 85 -19.72 -1.90 -1.30
N LEU A 86 -19.97 -2.79 -2.25
CA LEU A 86 -18.95 -3.70 -2.78
C LEU A 86 -17.78 -2.92 -3.38
N GLY A 87 -18.05 -1.85 -4.13
CA GLY A 87 -17.01 -0.99 -4.69
C GLY A 87 -16.16 -0.29 -3.62
N VAL A 88 -16.80 0.25 -2.58
CA VAL A 88 -16.10 0.90 -1.45
C VAL A 88 -15.27 -0.11 -0.65
N VAL A 89 -15.84 -1.28 -0.35
CA VAL A 89 -15.13 -2.35 0.38
C VAL A 89 -13.94 -2.86 -0.43
N ALA A 90 -14.10 -3.09 -1.73
CA ALA A 90 -13.00 -3.51 -2.60
C ALA A 90 -11.88 -2.46 -2.65
N SER A 91 -12.25 -1.17 -2.74
CA SER A 91 -11.29 -0.06 -2.76
C SER A 91 -10.54 0.08 -1.42
N SER A 92 -11.25 -0.03 -0.30
CA SER A 92 -10.66 0.01 1.04
C SER A 92 -9.74 -1.20 1.29
N GLY A 93 -10.20 -2.40 0.88
CA GLY A 93 -9.42 -3.63 0.95
C GLY A 93 -8.14 -3.56 0.13
N ALA A 94 -8.16 -2.91 -1.04
CA ALA A 94 -6.95 -2.67 -1.83
C ALA A 94 -5.91 -1.83 -1.07
N GLY A 95 -6.36 -0.85 -0.28
CA GLY A 95 -5.50 -0.06 0.60
C GLY A 95 -4.83 -0.91 1.67
N HIS A 96 -5.57 -1.83 2.30
CA HIS A 96 -5.02 -2.78 3.27
C HIS A 96 -4.02 -3.75 2.64
N VAL A 97 -4.33 -4.33 1.49
CA VAL A 97 -3.41 -5.23 0.77
C VAL A 97 -2.12 -4.50 0.39
N ARG A 98 -2.22 -3.26 -0.09
CA ARG A 98 -1.05 -2.44 -0.42
C ARG A 98 -0.19 -2.16 0.82
N ARG A 99 -0.81 -1.72 1.91
CA ARG A 99 -0.09 -1.40 3.16
C ARG A 99 0.61 -2.63 3.74
N SER A 100 -0.11 -3.74 3.87
CA SER A 100 0.45 -5.00 4.36
C SER A 100 1.59 -5.50 3.46
N GLY A 101 1.46 -5.38 2.14
CA GLY A 101 2.53 -5.74 1.21
C GLY A 101 3.79 -4.91 1.40
N TRP A 102 3.65 -3.60 1.65
CA TRP A 102 4.79 -2.72 1.95
C TRP A 102 5.43 -3.00 3.31
N GLU A 103 4.62 -3.24 4.35
CA GLU A 103 5.13 -3.56 5.69
C GLU A 103 5.89 -4.90 5.71
N GLU A 104 5.37 -5.92 5.01
CA GLU A 104 6.06 -7.21 4.84
C GLU A 104 7.40 -7.03 4.10
N LEU A 105 7.43 -6.19 3.07
CA LEU A 105 8.63 -5.96 2.27
C LEU A 105 9.71 -5.18 3.04
N HIS A 106 9.32 -4.18 3.83
CA HIS A 106 10.25 -3.47 4.72
C HIS A 106 10.81 -4.41 5.79
N ARG A 107 9.98 -5.29 6.35
CA ARG A 107 10.43 -6.31 7.30
C ARG A 107 11.43 -7.28 6.66
N TYR A 108 11.13 -7.77 5.46
CA TYR A 108 12.03 -8.65 4.70
C TYR A 108 13.41 -7.99 4.49
N VAL A 109 13.44 -6.70 4.13
CA VAL A 109 14.71 -5.98 3.93
C VAL A 109 15.46 -5.81 5.25
N ALA A 110 14.77 -5.41 6.31
CA ALA A 110 15.38 -5.24 7.63
C ALA A 110 15.93 -6.55 8.25
N GLU A 111 15.32 -7.69 7.91
CA GLU A 111 15.75 -9.02 8.39
C GLU A 111 16.90 -9.64 7.57
N ARG A 112 17.20 -9.11 6.37
CA ARG A 112 18.22 -9.69 5.46
C ARG A 112 19.38 -8.77 5.16
N TYR A 113 19.20 -7.46 5.26
CA TYR A 113 20.19 -6.47 4.87
C TYR A 113 20.43 -5.46 5.99
N PHE A 114 21.66 -4.95 6.06
CA PHE A 114 21.99 -3.81 6.88
C PHE A 114 22.89 -2.84 6.12
N LEU A 115 22.76 -1.56 6.42
CA LEU A 115 23.55 -0.51 5.77
C LEU A 115 24.88 -0.31 6.52
N CYS A 116 26.00 -0.43 5.80
CA CYS A 116 27.33 -0.17 6.32
C CYS A 116 28.08 0.89 5.50
N ASP A 117 29.07 1.54 6.11
CA ASP A 117 30.02 2.41 5.41
C ASP A 117 31.06 1.58 4.65
N ASP A 118 31.92 2.26 3.89
CA ASP A 118 33.01 1.63 3.13
C ASP A 118 34.04 0.92 4.03
N GLU A 119 33.99 1.17 5.34
CA GLU A 119 34.85 0.59 6.38
C GLU A 119 34.17 -0.61 7.07
N GLY A 120 32.96 -0.98 6.63
CA GLY A 120 32.17 -2.10 7.14
C GLY A 120 31.47 -1.82 8.47
N ARG A 121 31.37 -0.56 8.90
CA ARG A 121 30.69 -0.16 10.14
C ARG A 121 29.24 0.19 9.85
N PRO A 122 28.30 -0.14 10.75
CA PRO A 122 26.89 0.17 10.54
C PRO A 122 26.67 1.69 10.51
N VAL A 123 25.92 2.16 9.52
CA VAL A 123 25.58 3.58 9.35
C VAL A 123 24.46 3.95 10.33
N THR A 124 24.65 4.99 11.14
CA THR A 124 23.64 5.46 12.11
C THR A 124 22.73 6.57 11.60
N ASN A 125 23.13 7.26 10.51
CA ASN A 125 22.46 8.48 10.04
C ASN A 125 21.56 8.25 8.81
N GLY A 126 21.05 7.03 8.64
CA GLY A 126 20.18 6.69 7.52
C GLY A 126 19.68 5.26 7.59
N GLY A 127 18.81 4.91 6.65
CA GLY A 127 18.20 3.59 6.57
C GLY A 127 18.03 3.08 5.15
N LEU A 128 17.72 1.80 5.05
CA LEU A 128 17.29 1.18 3.79
C LEU A 128 15.80 1.45 3.60
N THR A 129 15.42 1.86 2.40
CA THR A 129 14.03 1.98 1.98
C THR A 129 13.76 1.04 0.82
N VAL A 130 12.49 0.75 0.56
CA VAL A 130 12.09 -0.10 -0.56
C VAL A 130 11.20 0.68 -1.51
N GLY A 131 11.59 0.70 -2.78
CA GLY A 131 10.92 1.43 -3.86
C GLY A 131 10.45 0.52 -4.99
N LEU A 132 9.66 1.10 -5.90
CA LEU A 132 9.44 0.51 -7.22
C LEU A 132 10.41 1.13 -8.21
N ALA A 133 11.21 0.28 -8.86
CA ALA A 133 12.08 0.69 -9.95
C ALA A 133 11.29 0.97 -11.23
N ASP A 134 11.85 1.82 -12.09
CA ASP A 134 11.35 2.06 -13.44
C ASP A 134 11.32 0.73 -14.23
N GLY A 135 10.11 0.24 -14.51
CA GLY A 135 9.88 -1.10 -15.07
C GLY A 135 9.14 -2.06 -14.14
N GLY A 136 8.71 -1.61 -12.96
CA GLY A 136 7.90 -2.41 -12.02
C GLY A 136 8.74 -3.38 -11.18
N GLY A 137 10.06 -3.19 -11.16
CA GLY A 137 11.01 -3.82 -10.24
C GLY A 137 10.75 -3.44 -8.79
N LEU A 138 11.20 -4.26 -7.83
CA LEU A 138 11.41 -3.79 -6.47
C LEU A 138 12.89 -3.50 -6.28
N GLU A 139 13.20 -2.36 -5.68
CA GLU A 139 14.56 -1.93 -5.42
C GLU A 139 14.74 -1.53 -3.96
N ILE A 140 15.94 -1.78 -3.43
CA ILE A 140 16.38 -1.25 -2.14
C ILE A 140 17.09 0.07 -2.45
N GLY A 141 16.61 1.13 -1.82
CA GLY A 141 17.24 2.44 -1.83
C GLY A 141 17.77 2.83 -0.46
N TYR A 142 18.38 4.00 -0.40
CA TYR A 142 18.88 4.60 0.83
C TYR A 142 18.22 5.96 1.05
N PHE A 143 17.93 6.27 2.30
CA PHE A 143 17.54 7.61 2.73
C PHE A 143 18.44 8.06 3.88
N MET A 144 18.84 9.33 3.83
CA MET A 144 19.43 9.99 4.99
C MET A 144 18.34 10.43 5.94
N ASN A 145 18.54 10.17 7.22
CA ASN A 145 17.79 10.86 8.26
C ASN A 145 18.58 12.13 8.58
N ASP A 146 18.24 13.23 7.92
CA ASP A 146 18.88 14.54 8.06
C ASP A 146 18.58 15.21 9.40
N GLY A 147 17.92 14.52 10.33
CA GLY A 147 17.69 14.99 11.69
C GLY A 147 16.67 16.14 11.78
N SER A 148 16.05 16.53 10.66
CA SER A 148 14.85 17.35 10.67
C SER A 148 13.65 16.47 11.03
N GLU A 149 13.54 16.13 12.31
CA GLU A 149 12.24 15.92 12.94
C GLU A 149 11.49 17.26 12.89
N GLU A 150 10.97 17.63 11.71
CA GLU A 150 10.00 18.70 11.61
C GLU A 150 8.78 18.27 12.41
N SER A 151 8.65 18.95 13.54
CA SER A 151 7.68 18.73 14.57
C SER A 151 6.28 18.97 14.01
N ALA A 152 5.70 17.99 13.33
CA ALA A 152 4.27 17.95 13.06
C ALA A 152 3.54 17.56 14.36
N GLN A 153 3.67 18.40 15.39
CA GLN A 153 2.64 18.46 16.41
C GLN A 153 1.36 18.92 15.70
N PRO A 154 0.26 18.16 15.76
CA PRO A 154 -1.02 18.72 15.39
C PRO A 154 -1.30 19.86 16.38
N GLU A 155 -1.36 21.10 15.89
CA GLU A 155 -1.95 22.21 16.63
C GLU A 155 -3.42 21.87 16.90
N SER A 156 -3.63 21.12 17.99
CA SER A 156 -4.90 21.04 18.67
C SER A 156 -5.25 22.43 19.19
N SER A 157 -6.55 22.74 19.15
CA SER A 157 -7.18 23.76 19.99
C SER A 157 -7.12 25.20 19.48
N ARG A 158 -7.94 25.49 18.46
CA ARG A 158 -8.69 26.76 18.46
C ARG A 158 -10.18 26.49 18.60
N SER A 159 -10.59 26.35 19.85
CA SER A 159 -11.95 26.61 20.31
C SER A 159 -12.34 28.00 19.82
N GLY A 160 -13.23 28.05 18.84
CA GLY A 160 -13.87 29.27 18.34
C GLY A 160 -15.29 29.34 18.88
N ASP A 161 -15.37 29.77 20.13
CA ASP A 161 -16.58 30.29 20.76
C ASP A 161 -17.11 31.47 19.93
N TYR A 162 -18.34 31.36 19.42
CA TYR A 162 -19.09 32.49 18.89
C TYR A 162 -20.55 32.35 19.29
N GLY A 163 -20.86 33.06 20.38
CA GLY A 163 -22.06 33.88 20.63
C GLY A 163 -23.39 33.48 20.02
#